data_AF-A0A0Q6KHT3-F1
#
_entry.id   AF-A0A0Q6KHT3-F1
#
_cell.length_a   1.000
_cell.length_b   1.000
_cell.length_c   1.000
_cell.angle_alpha   90.00
_cell.angle_beta   90.00
_cell.angle_gamma   90.00
#
_symmetry.space_group_name_H-M   'P 1'
#
loop_
_entity.id
_entity.type
_entity.pdbx_description
1 polymer ?
#
loop_
_entity_poly.entity_id
_entity_poly.type
_entity_poly.pdbx_seq_one_letter_code
_entity_poly.pdbx_strand_id
1 'polypeptide(L)'
;MTDGIRPNDPSSLRAVIAPGDLTASQIEDVRMVAQFVRRSHPVVITRLRNRIELLVTSRGRSDDRLGPHERLQGPASRDETIRVVVACSFHPYTDDLGTFPPETGPVFVRVRVAGRRLPPTEPPLRTIGPPDAPIPVTEAEGWVRAALGDRWADYAYEYGDGREPTASAAAFRFGVILDRTAAPMLAPDNFDWSRIDGPTENGVRKLAASAGNAVLQQYLSEFGPYAATSRYLDPSTTPDGRWRVRVDSRNADPGTLDTFTALANRLRIRGVVDTRFVPLSLDLEGRTANLVYQLTGSPALYDAHVPIPTEPELRVPPTDRTWGEQYGYYPPVIPLTAEQWASGLCAFWTEMVAYGRIGDVRAPWAGRG
;
A
#
# COMPACT_ATOMS: atom_id res chain seq x y z
N MET A 1 -11.51 29.30 -38.76
CA MET A 1 -11.04 27.94 -39.10
C MET A 1 -10.55 27.31 -37.81
N THR A 2 -11.33 26.35 -37.37
CA THR A 2 -11.21 25.58 -36.12
C THR A 2 -10.05 24.60 -36.23
N ASP A 3 -9.05 24.71 -35.36
CA ASP A 3 -8.09 23.62 -35.13
C ASP A 3 -8.25 23.13 -33.70
N GLY A 4 -8.81 21.93 -33.59
CA GLY A 4 -9.22 21.29 -32.36
C GLY A 4 -8.02 20.70 -31.62
N ILE A 5 -7.85 21.15 -30.39
CA ILE A 5 -7.09 20.45 -29.36
C ILE A 5 -7.77 19.10 -29.15
N ARG A 6 -7.11 18.02 -29.58
CA ARG A 6 -7.58 16.66 -29.30
C ARG A 6 -7.47 16.40 -27.78
N PRO A 7 -8.54 15.93 -27.12
CA PRO A 7 -8.50 15.57 -25.72
C PRO A 7 -7.65 14.31 -25.52
N ASN A 8 -6.98 14.30 -24.36
CA ASN A 8 -6.17 13.21 -23.81
C ASN A 8 -6.70 11.82 -24.18
N ASP A 9 -5.82 11.05 -24.80
CA ASP A 9 -6.01 9.63 -25.08
C ASP A 9 -6.16 8.85 -23.75
N PRO A 10 -7.29 8.15 -23.51
CA PRO A 10 -7.52 7.36 -22.30
C PRO A 10 -6.79 6.00 -22.32
N SER A 11 -5.80 5.81 -23.21
CA SER A 11 -5.03 4.58 -23.38
C SER A 11 -3.96 4.30 -22.31
N SER A 12 -3.91 5.08 -21.21
CA SER A 12 -3.09 4.76 -20.02
C SER A 12 -3.76 3.75 -19.08
N LEU A 13 -4.71 2.95 -19.58
CA LEU A 13 -5.02 1.63 -19.02
C LEU A 13 -3.73 0.80 -19.10
N ARG A 14 -2.96 0.82 -18.01
CA ARG A 14 -1.81 -0.06 -17.80
C ARG A 14 -2.26 -1.46 -18.19
N ALA A 15 -1.63 -1.99 -19.24
CA ALA A 15 -1.76 -3.37 -19.64
C ALA A 15 -1.49 -4.24 -18.39
N VAL A 16 -2.53 -4.90 -17.91
CA VAL A 16 -2.41 -6.08 -17.07
C VAL A 16 -1.74 -7.11 -17.97
N ILE A 17 -0.42 -7.19 -17.91
CA ILE A 17 0.29 -8.36 -18.41
C ILE A 17 -0.12 -9.47 -17.45
N ALA A 18 -1.09 -10.30 -17.83
CA ALA A 18 -1.40 -11.52 -17.10
C ALA A 18 -0.17 -12.45 -17.20
N PRO A 19 0.57 -12.71 -16.11
CA PRO A 19 1.46 -13.86 -16.06
C PRO A 19 0.55 -15.09 -15.91
N GLY A 20 0.77 -16.08 -16.79
CA GLY A 20 -0.13 -17.19 -17.06
C GLY A 20 -0.78 -17.82 -15.81
N ASP A 21 -2.09 -18.05 -15.91
CA ASP A 21 -2.80 -18.91 -14.98
C ASP A 21 -2.05 -20.22 -14.80
N LEU A 22 -1.97 -20.69 -13.56
CA LEU A 22 -1.38 -21.99 -13.26
C LEU A 22 -2.10 -23.06 -14.09
N THR A 23 -1.32 -23.93 -14.73
CA THR A 23 -1.84 -25.13 -15.39
C THR A 23 -2.55 -26.03 -14.37
N ALA A 24 -3.44 -26.92 -14.84
CA ALA A 24 -4.10 -27.90 -13.97
C ALA A 24 -3.10 -28.74 -13.14
N SER A 25 -1.96 -29.09 -13.73
CA SER A 25 -0.86 -29.78 -13.04
C SER A 25 -0.26 -28.94 -11.91
N GLN A 26 -0.03 -27.65 -12.16
CA GLN A 26 0.49 -26.72 -11.14
C GLN A 26 -0.53 -26.45 -10.03
N ILE A 27 -1.83 -26.43 -10.34
CA ILE A 27 -2.89 -26.31 -9.33
C ILE A 27 -2.90 -27.52 -8.39
N GLU A 28 -2.79 -28.73 -8.93
CA GLU A 28 -2.70 -29.93 -8.09
C GLU A 28 -1.40 -29.95 -7.27
N ASP A 29 -0.28 -29.52 -7.85
CA ASP A 29 0.99 -29.34 -7.12
C ASP A 29 0.82 -28.41 -5.91
N VAL A 30 0.22 -27.23 -6.11
CA VAL A 30 -0.08 -26.28 -5.03
C VAL A 30 -0.93 -26.95 -3.94
N ARG A 31 -1.94 -27.74 -4.33
CA ARG A 31 -2.80 -28.47 -3.39
C ARG A 31 -2.02 -29.49 -2.57
N MET A 32 -1.14 -30.24 -3.23
CA MET A 32 -0.29 -31.25 -2.58
C MET A 32 0.69 -30.62 -1.58
N VAL A 33 1.34 -29.51 -1.96
CA VAL A 33 2.20 -28.74 -1.04
C VAL A 33 1.40 -28.24 0.16
N ALA A 34 0.24 -27.63 -0.07
CA ALA A 34 -0.59 -27.11 1.03
C ALA A 34 -1.01 -28.23 2.01
N GLN A 35 -1.38 -29.41 1.49
CA GLN A 35 -1.71 -30.58 2.32
C GLN A 35 -0.51 -31.10 3.11
N PHE A 36 0.66 -31.19 2.47
CA PHE A 36 1.90 -31.57 3.14
C PHE A 36 2.19 -30.65 4.33
N VAL A 37 2.18 -29.32 4.12
CA VAL A 37 2.47 -28.33 5.17
C VAL A 37 1.41 -28.39 6.28
N ARG A 38 0.13 -28.55 5.95
CA ARG A 38 -0.97 -28.67 6.94
C ARG A 38 -0.81 -29.89 7.85
N ARG A 39 -0.38 -31.04 7.29
CA ARG A 39 -0.14 -32.27 8.05
C ARG A 39 1.11 -32.15 8.93
N SER A 40 2.16 -31.50 8.43
CA SER A 40 3.43 -31.37 9.14
C SER A 40 3.41 -30.31 10.24
N HIS A 41 2.60 -29.26 10.11
CA HIS A 41 2.63 -28.09 11.02
C HIS A 41 1.26 -27.61 11.55
N PRO A 42 0.32 -28.49 11.95
CA PRO A 42 -1.07 -28.11 12.26
C PRO A 42 -1.19 -27.12 13.43
N VAL A 43 -0.37 -27.32 14.48
CA VAL A 43 -0.39 -26.47 15.68
C VAL A 43 0.14 -25.06 15.39
N VAL A 44 1.20 -24.95 14.59
CA VAL A 44 1.81 -23.65 14.24
C VAL A 44 0.86 -22.86 13.35
N ILE A 45 0.24 -23.51 12.35
CA ILE A 45 -0.77 -22.90 11.48
C ILE A 45 -1.95 -22.35 12.30
N THR A 46 -2.46 -23.13 13.26
CA THR A 46 -3.57 -22.69 14.11
C THR A 46 -3.20 -21.45 14.93
N ARG A 47 -2.02 -21.44 15.56
CA ARG A 47 -1.54 -20.27 16.32
C ARG A 47 -1.36 -19.05 15.42
N LEU A 48 -0.76 -19.24 14.25
CA LEU A 48 -0.56 -18.17 13.26
C LEU A 48 -1.88 -17.50 12.88
N ARG A 49 -2.90 -18.31 12.54
CA ARG A 49 -4.22 -17.77 12.16
C ARG A 49 -4.92 -17.07 13.32
N ASN A 50 -4.93 -17.67 14.51
CA ASN A 50 -5.51 -17.03 15.69
C ASN A 50 -4.83 -15.69 15.98
N ARG A 51 -3.51 -15.59 15.75
CA ARG A 51 -2.77 -14.35 15.95
C ARG A 51 -3.09 -13.30 14.89
N ILE A 52 -3.21 -13.69 13.62
CA ILE A 52 -3.68 -12.79 12.55
C ILE A 52 -5.07 -12.26 12.87
N GLU A 53 -6.01 -13.13 13.24
CA GLU A 53 -7.38 -12.75 13.60
C GLU A 53 -7.41 -11.80 14.81
N LEU A 54 -6.64 -12.09 15.85
CA LEU A 54 -6.50 -11.22 17.02
C LEU A 54 -5.95 -9.84 16.66
N LEU A 55 -4.91 -9.76 15.82
CA LEU A 55 -4.30 -8.48 15.42
C LEU A 55 -5.22 -7.67 14.52
N VAL A 56 -5.93 -8.31 13.59
CA VAL A 56 -6.91 -7.62 12.73
C VAL A 56 -8.07 -7.06 13.56
N THR A 57 -8.65 -7.88 14.44
CA THR A 57 -9.83 -7.50 15.25
C THR A 57 -9.52 -6.47 16.34
N SER A 58 -8.27 -6.39 16.81
CA SER A 58 -7.83 -5.39 17.79
C SER A 58 -7.42 -4.04 17.18
N ARG A 59 -7.67 -3.82 15.87
CA ARG A 59 -7.18 -2.68 15.09
C ARG A 59 -5.65 -2.57 15.14
N GLY A 60 -4.98 -3.67 14.81
CA GLY A 60 -3.53 -3.86 14.87
C GLY A 60 -2.76 -2.61 14.44
N ARG A 61 -1.76 -2.23 15.23
CA ARG A 61 -0.87 -1.12 14.88
C ARG A 61 0.12 -1.62 13.83
N SER A 62 0.57 -0.72 12.97
CA SER A 62 1.40 -1.00 11.79
C SER A 62 2.69 -1.78 12.05
N ASP A 63 3.17 -1.75 13.30
CA ASP A 63 4.45 -2.29 13.70
C ASP A 63 4.34 -3.70 14.30
N ASP A 64 3.12 -4.25 14.41
CA ASP A 64 2.88 -5.61 14.89
C ASP A 64 3.35 -6.63 13.85
N ARG A 65 4.66 -6.89 13.82
CA ARG A 65 5.23 -8.02 13.07
C ARG A 65 5.08 -9.28 13.89
N LEU A 66 4.65 -10.36 13.27
CA LEU A 66 4.74 -11.67 13.92
C LEU A 66 6.21 -11.98 14.21
N GLY A 67 6.47 -12.28 15.48
CA GLY A 67 7.80 -12.57 15.97
C GLY A 67 8.37 -13.82 15.28
N PRO A 68 9.69 -13.99 15.26
CA PRO A 68 10.34 -15.18 14.68
C PRO A 68 9.76 -16.53 15.13
N HIS A 69 9.32 -16.62 16.38
CA HIS A 69 8.74 -17.83 16.98
C HIS A 69 7.29 -18.10 16.53
N GLU A 70 6.64 -17.13 15.89
CA GLU A 70 5.26 -17.22 15.38
C GLU A 70 5.24 -17.54 13.87
N ARG A 71 6.41 -17.63 13.22
CA ARG A 71 6.53 -17.94 11.80
C ARG A 71 6.25 -19.42 11.55
N LEU A 72 5.56 -19.68 10.44
CA LEU A 72 5.44 -21.03 9.90
C LEU A 72 6.72 -21.36 9.12
N GLN A 73 7.40 -22.44 9.50
CA GLN A 73 8.63 -22.87 8.85
C GLN A 73 8.75 -24.40 8.82
N GLY A 74 9.40 -24.93 7.79
CA GLY A 74 9.64 -26.37 7.63
C GLY A 74 10.38 -26.68 6.32
N PRO A 75 10.69 -27.96 6.05
CA PRO A 75 11.35 -28.37 4.82
C PRO A 75 10.45 -28.11 3.60
N ALA A 76 11.04 -27.73 2.46
CA ALA A 76 10.31 -27.66 1.20
C ALA A 76 9.83 -29.06 0.80
N SER A 77 8.68 -29.13 0.13
CA SER A 77 8.02 -30.41 -0.18
C SER A 77 8.83 -31.34 -1.08
N ARG A 78 9.73 -30.77 -1.90
CA ARG A 78 10.54 -31.48 -2.90
C ARG A 78 12.05 -31.49 -2.61
N ASP A 79 12.50 -30.71 -1.63
CA ASP A 79 13.92 -30.59 -1.26
C ASP A 79 14.03 -30.30 0.24
N GLU A 80 14.32 -31.33 1.03
CA GLU A 80 14.45 -31.21 2.49
C GLU A 80 15.66 -30.38 2.93
N THR A 81 16.61 -30.11 2.03
CA THR A 81 17.76 -29.22 2.29
C THR A 81 17.37 -27.75 2.26
N ILE A 82 16.19 -27.45 1.70
CA ILE A 82 15.61 -26.11 1.68
C ILE A 82 14.56 -26.02 2.79
N ARG A 83 14.66 -24.99 3.62
CA ARG A 83 13.65 -24.60 4.57
C ARG A 83 12.82 -23.46 4.00
N VAL A 84 11.52 -23.63 3.97
CA VAL A 84 10.59 -22.55 3.64
C VAL A 84 10.19 -21.83 4.92
N VAL A 85 10.18 -20.50 4.86
CA VAL A 85 9.75 -19.63 5.96
C VAL A 85 8.64 -18.72 5.48
N VAL A 86 7.52 -18.72 6.20
CA VAL A 86 6.38 -17.83 6.00
C VAL A 86 6.35 -16.81 7.13
N ALA A 87 6.50 -15.54 6.76
CA ALA A 87 6.41 -14.40 7.67
C ALA A 87 5.18 -13.55 7.34
N CYS A 88 4.42 -13.16 8.36
CA CYS A 88 3.29 -12.25 8.19
C CYS A 88 3.57 -10.90 8.87
N SER A 89 3.07 -9.84 8.25
CA SER A 89 3.07 -8.47 8.78
C SER A 89 1.84 -7.74 8.27
N PHE A 90 1.56 -6.55 8.80
CA PHE A 90 0.37 -5.79 8.45
C PHE A 90 0.77 -4.48 7.79
N HIS A 91 -0.05 -3.97 6.88
CA HIS A 91 0.18 -2.68 6.25
C HIS A 91 -0.55 -1.56 7.02
N PRO A 92 0.17 -0.53 7.50
CA PRO A 92 -0.43 0.66 8.10
C PRO A 92 -1.41 1.35 7.13
N TYR A 93 -2.62 1.67 7.56
CA TYR A 93 -3.53 2.52 6.77
C TYR A 93 -3.97 1.88 5.45
N THR A 94 -4.45 0.64 5.51
CA THR A 94 -5.01 -0.04 4.32
C THR A 94 -6.18 0.76 3.70
N ASP A 95 -6.92 1.53 4.52
CA ASP A 95 -7.94 2.50 4.07
C ASP A 95 -7.43 3.50 3.02
N ASP A 96 -6.13 3.79 3.02
CA ASP A 96 -5.50 4.74 2.10
C ASP A 96 -5.13 4.09 0.76
N LEU A 97 -5.14 2.76 0.69
CA LEU A 97 -4.72 2.01 -0.50
C LEU A 97 -5.82 1.87 -1.54
N GLY A 98 -7.07 2.25 -1.27
CA GLY A 98 -8.14 2.14 -2.25
C GLY A 98 -9.51 2.51 -1.70
N THR A 99 -10.55 2.26 -2.50
CA THR A 99 -11.92 2.55 -2.12
C THR A 99 -12.59 1.32 -1.51
N PHE A 100 -12.74 1.33 -0.19
CA PHE A 100 -13.41 0.26 0.55
C PHE A 100 -14.85 0.64 0.91
N PRO A 101 -15.75 -0.35 1.11
CA PRO A 101 -17.05 -0.08 1.70
C PRO A 101 -16.88 0.62 3.06
N PRO A 102 -17.74 1.60 3.40
CA PRO A 102 -17.65 2.33 4.66
C PRO A 102 -17.65 1.41 5.88
N GLU A 103 -16.95 1.84 6.94
CA GLU A 103 -16.90 1.16 8.24
C GLU A 103 -16.30 -0.25 8.28
N THR A 104 -15.79 -0.75 7.15
CA THR A 104 -15.16 -2.08 7.06
C THR A 104 -13.86 -2.17 7.86
N GLY A 105 -13.10 -1.08 7.95
CA GLY A 105 -11.80 -1.07 8.63
C GLY A 105 -10.85 -2.12 8.07
N PRO A 106 -10.52 -2.06 6.76
CA PRO A 106 -9.71 -3.03 6.07
C PRO A 106 -8.30 -3.08 6.66
N VAL A 107 -7.73 -4.28 6.69
CA VAL A 107 -6.35 -4.55 7.08
C VAL A 107 -5.72 -5.45 6.04
N PHE A 108 -4.67 -4.96 5.39
CA PHE A 108 -3.88 -5.74 4.44
C PHE A 108 -2.81 -6.54 5.20
N VAL A 109 -2.97 -7.85 5.20
CA VAL A 109 -2.01 -8.80 5.77
C VAL A 109 -1.00 -9.18 4.70
N ARG A 110 0.24 -8.72 4.85
CA ARG A 110 1.39 -9.10 4.04
C ARG A 110 1.89 -10.47 4.45
N VAL A 111 2.11 -11.36 3.48
CA VAL A 111 2.66 -12.69 3.65
C VAL A 111 3.88 -12.84 2.75
N ARG A 112 5.05 -13.07 3.35
CA ARG A 112 6.30 -13.30 2.64
C ARG A 112 6.69 -14.77 2.76
N VAL A 113 6.96 -15.40 1.63
CA VAL A 113 7.44 -16.79 1.57
C VAL A 113 8.83 -16.83 0.97
N ALA A 114 9.78 -17.40 1.69
CA ALA A 114 11.18 -17.48 1.26
C ALA A 114 11.75 -18.87 1.49
N GLY A 115 12.53 -19.35 0.51
CA GLY A 115 13.38 -20.53 0.66
C GLY A 115 14.73 -20.17 1.27
N ARG A 116 15.25 -21.05 2.12
CA ARG A 116 16.56 -20.91 2.75
C ARG A 116 17.33 -22.21 2.82
N ARG A 117 18.65 -22.18 2.63
CA ARG A 117 19.52 -23.33 2.86
C ARG A 117 19.93 -23.35 4.33
N LEU A 118 19.22 -24.13 5.14
CA LEU A 118 19.48 -24.21 6.58
C LEU A 118 19.67 -25.67 7.00
N PRO A 119 20.69 -25.97 7.83
CA PRO A 119 20.82 -27.27 8.46
C PRO A 119 19.56 -27.64 9.26
N PRO A 120 19.18 -28.93 9.34
CA PRO A 120 17.99 -29.36 10.06
C PRO A 120 17.97 -28.99 11.55
N THR A 121 19.15 -28.79 12.14
CA THR A 121 19.39 -28.52 13.56
C THR A 121 19.37 -27.04 13.92
N GLU A 122 19.30 -26.13 12.95
CA GLU A 122 19.34 -24.70 13.21
C GLU A 122 18.01 -24.20 13.84
N PRO A 123 18.05 -23.47 14.97
CA PRO A 123 16.84 -23.05 15.67
C PRO A 123 15.98 -22.07 14.84
N PRO A 124 14.68 -21.90 15.18
CA PRO A 124 13.79 -20.96 14.52
C PRO A 124 14.38 -19.55 14.48
N LEU A 125 14.50 -19.02 13.27
CA LEU A 125 15.45 -17.96 12.95
C LEU A 125 15.04 -16.59 13.47
N ARG A 126 15.72 -16.11 14.51
CA ARG A 126 15.51 -14.78 15.11
C ARG A 126 15.81 -13.63 14.15
N THR A 127 16.82 -13.78 13.30
CA THR A 127 17.34 -12.74 12.39
C THR A 127 18.10 -13.44 11.28
N ILE A 128 17.59 -13.46 10.04
CA ILE A 128 18.41 -13.83 8.89
C ILE A 128 18.29 -12.77 7.81
N GLY A 129 19.43 -12.52 7.16
CA GLY A 129 19.60 -11.74 5.94
C GLY A 129 18.80 -12.26 4.74
N PRO A 130 19.21 -11.93 3.49
CA PRO A 130 18.40 -12.20 2.31
C PRO A 130 18.11 -13.71 2.14
N PRO A 131 17.02 -14.10 1.46
CA PRO A 131 16.82 -15.49 1.03
C PRO A 131 18.06 -16.02 0.28
N ASP A 132 18.30 -17.33 0.34
CA ASP A 132 19.47 -17.97 -0.29
C ASP A 132 19.14 -19.31 -0.99
N ALA A 133 17.86 -19.69 -1.07
CA ALA A 133 17.40 -20.86 -1.81
C ALA A 133 16.19 -20.54 -2.72
N PRO A 134 16.23 -20.94 -4.00
CA PRO A 134 15.08 -20.82 -4.88
C PRO A 134 14.00 -21.84 -4.48
N ILE A 135 12.74 -21.42 -4.55
CA ILE A 135 11.56 -22.31 -4.47
C ILE A 135 10.64 -21.99 -5.65
N PRO A 136 9.94 -22.98 -6.23
CA PRO A 136 9.00 -22.72 -7.31
C PRO A 136 7.76 -21.98 -6.78
N VAL A 137 7.05 -21.27 -7.67
CA VAL A 137 5.82 -20.54 -7.31
C VAL A 137 4.74 -21.46 -6.72
N THR A 138 4.67 -22.72 -7.18
CA THR A 138 3.72 -23.71 -6.66
C THR A 138 4.03 -24.11 -5.21
N GLU A 139 5.30 -24.17 -4.84
CA GLU A 139 5.72 -24.34 -3.45
C GLU A 139 5.25 -23.13 -2.64
N ALA A 140 5.63 -21.92 -3.06
CA ALA A 140 5.30 -20.70 -2.33
C ALA A 140 3.78 -20.50 -2.13
N GLU A 141 2.98 -20.72 -3.17
CA GLU A 141 1.51 -20.64 -3.10
C GLU A 141 0.94 -21.73 -2.18
N GLY A 142 1.46 -22.96 -2.21
CA GLY A 142 1.05 -24.03 -1.30
C GLY A 142 1.30 -23.68 0.17
N TRP A 143 2.45 -23.08 0.48
CA TRP A 143 2.77 -22.58 1.83
C TRP A 143 1.83 -21.45 2.26
N VAL A 144 1.51 -20.50 1.38
CA VAL A 144 0.53 -19.44 1.69
C VAL A 144 -0.85 -20.00 1.93
N ARG A 145 -1.33 -20.94 1.11
CA ARG A 145 -2.61 -21.61 1.31
C ARG A 145 -2.65 -22.41 2.61
N ALA A 146 -1.54 -23.01 3.03
CA ALA A 146 -1.44 -23.67 4.32
C ALA A 146 -1.47 -22.66 5.48
N ALA A 147 -0.72 -21.56 5.38
CA ALA A 147 -0.66 -20.51 6.39
C ALA A 147 -2.02 -19.82 6.60
N LEU A 148 -2.61 -19.29 5.53
CA LEU A 148 -3.86 -18.53 5.55
C LEU A 148 -5.10 -19.41 5.72
N GLY A 149 -5.04 -20.64 5.22
CA GLY A 149 -6.20 -21.54 5.19
C GLY A 149 -7.23 -21.19 4.15
N ASP A 150 -8.19 -22.10 3.96
CA ASP A 150 -9.13 -22.02 2.85
C ASP A 150 -10.01 -20.75 2.92
N ARG A 151 -10.34 -20.29 4.14
CA ARG A 151 -11.11 -19.05 4.35
C ARG A 151 -10.44 -17.82 3.75
N TRP A 152 -9.15 -17.63 3.96
CA TRP A 152 -8.44 -16.38 3.58
C TRP A 152 -7.65 -16.54 2.28
N ALA A 153 -7.07 -17.70 2.03
CA ALA A 153 -6.20 -17.91 0.87
C ALA A 153 -6.92 -17.72 -0.46
N ASP A 154 -8.22 -18.06 -0.51
CA ASP A 154 -9.05 -17.87 -1.70
C ASP A 154 -9.24 -16.40 -2.07
N TYR A 155 -9.00 -15.45 -1.15
CA TYR A 155 -9.05 -14.01 -1.39
C TYR A 155 -7.67 -13.37 -1.56
N ALA A 156 -6.60 -14.14 -1.43
CA ALA A 156 -5.26 -13.60 -1.50
C ALA A 156 -4.81 -13.27 -2.93
N TYR A 157 -3.84 -12.37 -3.02
CA TYR A 157 -3.16 -11.93 -4.23
C TYR A 157 -1.67 -12.21 -4.07
N GLU A 158 -1.02 -12.59 -5.15
CA GLU A 158 0.42 -12.49 -5.31
C GLU A 158 0.75 -11.10 -5.88
N TYR A 159 1.76 -10.43 -5.35
CA TYR A 159 2.21 -9.13 -5.85
C TYR A 159 3.74 -9.06 -5.93
N GLY A 160 4.29 -8.35 -6.92
CA GLY A 160 5.73 -8.29 -7.18
C GLY A 160 6.08 -8.44 -8.66
N ASP A 161 7.38 -8.60 -8.96
CA ASP A 161 7.81 -8.95 -10.31
C ASP A 161 7.35 -10.40 -10.58
N GLY A 162 6.35 -10.58 -11.46
CA GLY A 162 5.68 -11.86 -11.73
C GLY A 162 6.54 -12.89 -12.47
N ARG A 163 7.87 -12.75 -12.40
CA ARG A 163 8.84 -13.69 -12.94
C ARG A 163 9.26 -14.65 -11.84
N GLU A 164 9.47 -15.91 -12.20
CA GLU A 164 10.18 -16.83 -11.31
C GLU A 164 11.50 -16.19 -10.88
N PRO A 165 11.83 -16.24 -9.58
CA PRO A 165 13.11 -15.79 -9.07
C PRO A 165 14.30 -16.32 -9.90
N THR A 166 14.97 -15.45 -10.65
CA THR A 166 16.13 -15.85 -11.49
C THR A 166 17.41 -16.08 -10.69
N ALA A 167 17.43 -15.81 -9.38
CA ALA A 167 18.59 -16.06 -8.51
C ALA A 167 18.19 -16.21 -7.03
N SER A 168 19.11 -16.74 -6.22
CA SER A 168 18.90 -17.34 -4.89
C SER A 168 18.31 -16.44 -3.80
N ALA A 169 17.92 -15.20 -4.07
CA ALA A 169 17.52 -14.23 -3.05
C ALA A 169 16.07 -13.71 -3.11
N ALA A 170 15.22 -14.26 -3.97
CA ALA A 170 13.85 -13.77 -4.02
C ALA A 170 12.95 -14.45 -2.99
N ALA A 171 12.02 -13.65 -2.46
CA ALA A 171 10.89 -14.14 -1.70
C ALA A 171 9.62 -13.81 -2.48
N PHE A 172 8.68 -14.73 -2.47
CA PHE A 172 7.34 -14.47 -2.99
C PHE A 172 6.57 -13.62 -1.98
N ARG A 173 5.79 -12.68 -2.49
CA ARG A 173 4.95 -11.80 -1.68
C ARG A 173 3.50 -12.05 -2.04
N PHE A 174 2.72 -12.21 -1.00
CA PHE A 174 1.29 -12.40 -1.09
C PHE A 174 0.60 -11.47 -0.10
N GLY A 175 -0.66 -11.16 -0.36
CA GLY A 175 -1.45 -10.32 0.51
C GLY A 175 -2.91 -10.72 0.52
N VAL A 176 -3.56 -10.55 1.65
CA VAL A 176 -5.02 -10.69 1.79
C VAL A 176 -5.56 -9.49 2.56
N ILE A 177 -6.72 -8.98 2.13
CA ILE A 177 -7.41 -7.92 2.84
C ILE A 177 -8.48 -8.54 3.71
N LEU A 178 -8.46 -8.19 4.98
CA LEU A 178 -9.43 -8.62 5.98
C LEU A 178 -10.16 -7.40 6.52
N ASP A 179 -11.47 -7.50 6.75
CA ASP A 179 -12.21 -6.45 7.46
C ASP A 179 -11.93 -6.50 8.97
N ARG A 180 -12.50 -5.56 9.73
CA ARG A 180 -12.39 -5.49 11.20
C ARG A 180 -12.87 -6.74 11.96
N THR A 181 -13.58 -7.65 11.29
CA THR A 181 -14.07 -8.94 11.83
C THR A 181 -13.24 -10.14 11.35
N ALA A 182 -12.11 -9.87 10.70
CA ALA A 182 -11.26 -10.85 10.02
C ALA A 182 -11.97 -11.63 8.89
N ALA A 183 -13.07 -11.09 8.35
CA ALA A 183 -13.69 -11.61 7.14
C ALA A 183 -12.88 -11.17 5.92
N PRO A 184 -12.62 -12.08 4.97
CA PRO A 184 -11.81 -11.75 3.80
C PRO A 184 -12.59 -10.89 2.80
N MET A 185 -11.86 -9.99 2.14
CA MET A 185 -12.39 -9.10 1.11
C MET A 185 -11.50 -9.16 -0.13
N LEU A 186 -12.10 -8.94 -1.31
CA LEU A 186 -11.33 -8.66 -2.51
C LEU A 186 -10.73 -7.25 -2.45
N ALA A 187 -9.57 -7.08 -3.06
CA ALA A 187 -9.01 -5.74 -3.26
C ALA A 187 -9.93 -4.94 -4.19
N PRO A 188 -10.15 -3.65 -3.91
CA PRO A 188 -10.88 -2.78 -4.82
C PRO A 188 -10.18 -2.66 -6.18
N ASP A 189 -10.95 -2.41 -7.23
CA ASP A 189 -10.42 -2.22 -8.60
C ASP A 189 -9.46 -1.03 -8.75
N ASN A 190 -9.50 -0.07 -7.82
CA ASN A 190 -8.58 1.06 -7.70
C ASN A 190 -7.54 0.91 -6.58
N PHE A 191 -7.27 -0.32 -6.14
CA PHE A 191 -6.28 -0.56 -5.09
C PHE A 191 -4.84 -0.25 -5.56
N ASP A 192 -4.13 0.59 -4.81
CA ASP A 192 -2.77 1.05 -5.11
C ASP A 192 -1.71 0.11 -4.55
N TRP A 193 -1.43 -0.94 -5.32
CA TRP A 193 -0.40 -1.95 -5.01
C TRP A 193 1.01 -1.38 -4.87
N SER A 194 1.31 -0.24 -5.52
CA SER A 194 2.65 0.37 -5.51
C SER A 194 3.05 0.91 -4.13
N ARG A 195 2.08 1.12 -3.25
CA ARG A 195 2.28 1.66 -1.89
C ARG A 195 2.47 0.59 -0.81
N ILE A 196 2.42 -0.69 -1.17
CA ILE A 196 2.66 -1.77 -0.20
C ILE A 196 4.15 -1.90 0.09
N ASP A 197 4.95 -2.20 -0.94
CA ASP A 197 6.39 -2.44 -0.81
C ASP A 197 7.23 -1.66 -1.87
N GLY A 198 6.60 -0.87 -2.75
CA GLY A 198 7.27 0.09 -3.65
C GLY A 198 6.82 0.07 -5.13
N PRO A 199 7.26 1.04 -5.95
CA PRO A 199 6.79 1.24 -7.33
C PRO A 199 7.29 0.22 -8.35
N THR A 200 8.30 -0.58 -8.00
CA THR A 200 8.88 -1.62 -8.87
C THR A 200 8.07 -2.91 -8.90
N GLU A 201 7.00 -3.01 -8.12
CA GLU A 201 6.23 -4.24 -7.88
C GLU A 201 4.89 -4.24 -8.64
N ASN A 202 4.94 -4.06 -9.96
CA ASN A 202 3.74 -3.83 -10.79
C ASN A 202 3.01 -5.12 -11.26
N GLY A 203 3.50 -6.31 -10.94
CA GLY A 203 2.78 -7.56 -11.24
C GLY A 203 1.86 -7.91 -10.07
N VAL A 204 0.56 -8.02 -10.34
CA VAL A 204 -0.42 -8.48 -9.35
C VAL A 204 -1.26 -9.58 -9.96
N ARG A 205 -1.37 -10.70 -9.26
CA ARG A 205 -2.14 -11.86 -9.68
C ARG A 205 -3.06 -12.30 -8.56
N LYS A 206 -4.36 -12.43 -8.84
CA LYS A 206 -5.31 -13.04 -7.90
C LYS A 206 -5.05 -14.55 -7.82
N LEU A 207 -4.90 -15.09 -6.61
CA LEU A 207 -4.81 -16.54 -6.45
C LEU A 207 -6.15 -17.20 -6.81
N ALA A 208 -6.10 -18.36 -7.46
CA ALA A 208 -7.29 -19.08 -7.86
C ALA A 208 -8.13 -19.48 -6.63
N ALA A 209 -9.44 -19.23 -6.66
CA ALA A 209 -10.33 -19.68 -5.60
C ALA A 209 -10.49 -21.20 -5.64
N SER A 210 -10.47 -21.84 -4.47
CA SER A 210 -10.73 -23.27 -4.34
C SER A 210 -12.14 -23.63 -4.86
N ALA A 211 -12.31 -24.86 -5.35
CA ALA A 211 -13.61 -25.36 -5.79
C ALA A 211 -14.68 -25.38 -4.68
N GLY A 212 -14.27 -25.31 -3.40
CA GLY A 212 -15.18 -25.21 -2.26
C GLY A 212 -15.81 -23.83 -2.09
N ASN A 213 -15.27 -22.79 -2.72
CA ASN A 213 -15.76 -21.41 -2.63
C ASN A 213 -16.51 -21.01 -3.92
N ALA A 214 -17.62 -21.69 -4.18
CA ALA A 214 -18.43 -21.49 -5.39
C ALA A 214 -18.91 -20.03 -5.56
N VAL A 215 -19.25 -19.36 -4.45
CA VAL A 215 -19.68 -17.94 -4.46
C VAL A 215 -18.57 -17.05 -5.00
N LEU A 216 -17.34 -17.22 -4.51
CA LEU A 216 -16.23 -16.43 -5.00
C LEU A 216 -15.87 -16.78 -6.45
N GLN A 217 -15.88 -18.07 -6.82
CA GLN A 217 -15.62 -18.47 -8.21
C GLN A 217 -16.62 -17.83 -9.19
N GLN A 218 -17.90 -17.83 -8.85
CA GLN A 218 -18.92 -17.17 -9.65
C GLN A 218 -18.65 -15.67 -9.75
N TYR A 219 -18.38 -15.00 -8.62
CA TYR A 219 -18.05 -13.57 -8.62
C TYR A 219 -16.84 -13.28 -9.51
N LEU A 220 -15.75 -14.04 -9.36
CA LEU A 220 -14.52 -13.85 -10.14
C LEU A 220 -14.74 -14.05 -11.64
N SER A 221 -15.63 -14.99 -12.03
CA SER A 221 -15.98 -15.21 -13.43
C SER A 221 -16.80 -14.08 -14.04
N GLU A 222 -17.64 -13.42 -13.24
CA GLU A 222 -18.58 -12.40 -13.70
C GLU A 222 -17.97 -10.99 -13.66
N PHE A 223 -17.24 -10.67 -12.58
CA PHE A 223 -16.75 -9.32 -12.29
C PHE A 223 -15.22 -9.21 -12.29
N GLY A 224 -14.51 -10.33 -12.39
CA GLY A 224 -13.06 -10.36 -12.36
C GLY A 224 -12.47 -10.33 -10.94
N PRO A 225 -11.14 -10.12 -10.82
CA PRO A 225 -10.38 -10.37 -9.59
C PRO A 225 -10.55 -9.32 -8.49
N TYR A 226 -11.33 -8.26 -8.71
CA TYR A 226 -11.41 -7.11 -7.82
C TYR A 226 -12.86 -6.81 -7.39
N ALA A 227 -13.00 -6.15 -6.24
CA ALA A 227 -14.25 -5.58 -5.79
C ALA A 227 -14.56 -4.32 -6.59
N ALA A 228 -15.79 -4.21 -7.11
CA ALA A 228 -16.23 -3.00 -7.81
C ALA A 228 -16.33 -1.82 -6.83
N THR A 229 -15.69 -0.70 -7.15
CA THR A 229 -15.63 0.47 -6.25
C THR A 229 -16.71 1.51 -6.51
N SER A 230 -17.38 1.46 -7.66
CA SER A 230 -18.33 2.48 -8.12
C SER A 230 -19.45 2.82 -7.12
N ARG A 231 -19.85 1.86 -6.27
CA ARG A 231 -20.89 2.04 -5.24
C ARG A 231 -20.43 2.82 -4.01
N TYR A 232 -19.11 2.88 -3.77
CA TYR A 232 -18.51 3.44 -2.56
C TYR A 232 -17.53 4.58 -2.86
N LEU A 233 -17.38 4.94 -4.13
CA LEU A 233 -16.46 5.98 -4.57
C LEU A 233 -16.88 7.34 -4.00
N ASP A 234 -15.95 8.01 -3.33
CA ASP A 234 -16.18 9.36 -2.83
C ASP A 234 -16.36 10.32 -4.02
N PRO A 235 -17.41 11.16 -4.06
CA PRO A 235 -17.60 12.16 -5.12
C PRO A 235 -16.41 13.11 -5.31
N SER A 236 -15.57 13.27 -4.28
CA SER A 236 -14.35 14.07 -4.29
C SER A 236 -13.14 13.31 -4.87
N THR A 237 -13.31 12.06 -5.31
CA THR A 237 -12.25 11.25 -5.92
C THR A 237 -12.48 10.96 -7.39
N THR A 238 -11.40 10.84 -8.16
CA THR A 238 -11.41 10.30 -9.53
C THR A 238 -11.68 8.79 -9.51
N PRO A 239 -12.04 8.17 -10.66
CA PRO A 239 -12.31 6.73 -10.71
C PRO A 239 -11.17 5.84 -10.20
N ASP A 240 -9.92 6.28 -10.34
CA ASP A 240 -8.72 5.62 -9.80
C ASP A 240 -8.50 5.87 -8.29
N GLY A 241 -9.45 6.47 -7.60
CA GLY A 241 -9.44 6.67 -6.14
C GLY A 241 -8.59 7.85 -5.66
N ARG A 242 -8.01 8.64 -6.56
CA ARG A 242 -7.23 9.86 -6.22
C ARG A 242 -8.15 11.04 -5.89
N TRP A 243 -7.68 11.97 -5.07
CA TRP A 243 -8.44 13.20 -4.77
C TRP A 243 -8.56 14.10 -6.01
N ARG A 244 -9.76 14.61 -6.26
CA ARG A 244 -10.05 15.66 -7.24
C ARG A 244 -9.69 17.02 -6.65
N VAL A 245 -8.43 17.41 -6.84
CA VAL A 245 -7.95 18.73 -6.42
C VAL A 245 -8.00 19.69 -7.61
N ARG A 246 -8.76 20.79 -7.47
CA ARG A 246 -8.70 21.93 -8.40
C ARG A 246 -7.37 22.66 -8.20
N VAL A 247 -6.61 22.88 -9.26
CA VAL A 247 -5.27 23.48 -9.20
C VAL A 247 -5.21 24.69 -10.13
N ASP A 248 -4.75 25.83 -9.62
CA ASP A 248 -4.51 27.06 -10.40
C ASP A 248 -3.14 27.64 -10.02
N SER A 249 -2.39 28.12 -11.01
CA SER A 249 -1.06 28.72 -10.82
C SER A 249 -0.81 29.91 -11.75
N ARG A 250 -1.86 30.53 -12.29
CA ARG A 250 -1.74 31.61 -13.29
C ARG A 250 -0.95 32.84 -12.82
N ASN A 251 -0.93 33.09 -11.51
CA ASN A 251 -0.27 34.25 -10.90
C ASN A 251 1.01 33.87 -10.14
N ALA A 252 1.65 32.75 -10.48
CA ALA A 252 2.83 32.25 -9.79
C ALA A 252 4.10 33.07 -10.09
N ASP A 253 4.93 33.29 -9.08
CA ASP A 253 6.25 33.87 -9.24
C ASP A 253 7.20 32.88 -9.95
N PRO A 254 8.15 33.36 -10.77
CA PRO A 254 9.15 32.52 -11.40
C PRO A 254 9.90 31.63 -10.40
N GLY A 255 10.11 30.35 -10.74
CA GLY A 255 10.88 29.40 -9.94
C GLY A 255 10.10 28.67 -8.84
N THR A 256 8.80 28.93 -8.67
CA THR A 256 7.93 28.24 -7.68
C THR A 256 7.11 27.07 -8.27
N LEU A 257 6.93 27.06 -9.60
CA LEU A 257 5.98 26.15 -10.27
C LEU A 257 6.31 24.66 -10.08
N ASP A 258 7.57 24.26 -10.10
CA ASP A 258 7.96 22.85 -9.94
C ASP A 258 7.63 22.35 -8.52
N THR A 259 7.97 23.15 -7.51
CA THR A 259 7.66 22.88 -6.11
C THR A 259 6.15 22.81 -5.86
N PHE A 260 5.41 23.77 -6.43
CA PHE A 260 3.95 23.79 -6.36
C PHE A 260 3.33 22.57 -7.03
N THR A 261 3.82 22.21 -8.22
CA THR A 261 3.33 21.04 -8.98
C THR A 261 3.59 19.75 -8.22
N ALA A 262 4.77 19.61 -7.58
CA ALA A 262 5.07 18.47 -6.72
C ALA A 262 4.07 18.38 -5.55
N LEU A 263 3.77 19.48 -4.87
CA LEU A 263 2.75 19.51 -3.81
C LEU A 263 1.35 19.14 -4.32
N ALA A 264 0.93 19.73 -5.44
CA ALA A 264 -0.37 19.44 -6.06
C ALA A 264 -0.50 17.95 -6.42
N ASN A 265 0.55 17.35 -6.99
CA ASN A 265 0.59 15.94 -7.34
C ASN A 265 0.55 15.05 -6.09
N ARG A 266 1.27 15.42 -5.02
CA ARG A 266 1.22 14.69 -3.75
C ARG A 266 -0.16 14.74 -3.14
N LEU A 267 -0.79 15.91 -3.04
CA LEU A 267 -2.12 16.09 -2.46
C LEU A 267 -3.24 15.34 -3.19
N ARG A 268 -3.06 15.04 -4.48
CA ARG A 268 -4.00 14.18 -5.24
C ARG A 268 -3.96 12.71 -4.79
N ILE A 269 -2.90 12.26 -4.12
CA ILE A 269 -2.79 10.88 -3.64
C ILE A 269 -3.64 10.72 -2.38
N ARG A 270 -4.61 9.81 -2.42
CA ARG A 270 -5.45 9.50 -1.26
C ARG A 270 -4.61 8.98 -0.09
N GLY A 271 -4.86 9.50 1.11
CA GLY A 271 -4.12 9.08 2.30
C GLY A 271 -2.64 9.49 2.30
N VAL A 272 -2.23 10.42 1.45
CA VAL A 272 -0.88 11.00 1.52
C VAL A 272 -0.65 11.82 2.78
N VAL A 273 -1.72 12.46 3.27
CA VAL A 273 -1.80 13.14 4.56
C VAL A 273 -2.57 12.22 5.52
N ASP A 274 -3.84 11.96 5.23
CA ASP A 274 -4.73 11.04 5.95
C ASP A 274 -5.98 10.83 5.05
N THR A 275 -6.65 9.67 5.08
CA THR A 275 -7.91 9.48 4.32
C THR A 275 -9.02 10.46 4.74
N ARG A 276 -8.98 10.97 5.98
CA ARG A 276 -9.92 11.98 6.46
C ARG A 276 -9.64 13.37 5.93
N PHE A 277 -8.45 13.61 5.39
CA PHE A 277 -8.05 14.89 4.83
C PHE A 277 -8.41 14.94 3.34
N VAL A 278 -9.43 15.72 3.01
CA VAL A 278 -9.99 15.84 1.65
C VAL A 278 -9.57 17.18 1.04
N PRO A 279 -8.50 17.23 0.22
CA PRO A 279 -8.10 18.46 -0.47
C PRO A 279 -9.07 18.78 -1.60
N LEU A 280 -9.54 20.02 -1.64
CA LEU A 280 -10.54 20.48 -2.61
C LEU A 280 -9.91 21.39 -3.67
N SER A 281 -9.09 22.36 -3.25
CA SER A 281 -8.36 23.22 -4.18
C SER A 281 -7.01 23.67 -3.66
N LEU A 282 -6.10 23.96 -4.58
CA LEU A 282 -4.78 24.50 -4.32
C LEU A 282 -4.48 25.58 -5.37
N ASP A 283 -4.46 26.85 -4.94
CA ASP A 283 -4.28 28.01 -5.82
C ASP A 283 -2.99 28.76 -5.47
N LEU A 284 -2.08 28.96 -6.42
CA LEU A 284 -0.84 29.69 -6.21
C LEU A 284 -0.95 31.16 -6.65
N GLU A 285 -0.71 32.06 -5.71
CA GLU A 285 -0.60 33.50 -5.93
C GLU A 285 0.77 34.00 -5.45
N GLY A 286 1.56 34.51 -6.38
CA GLY A 286 2.97 34.82 -6.17
C GLY A 286 3.72 33.59 -5.67
N ARG A 287 4.03 33.56 -4.38
CA ARG A 287 4.74 32.47 -3.70
C ARG A 287 3.92 31.72 -2.66
N THR A 288 2.64 32.02 -2.52
CA THR A 288 1.80 31.42 -1.49
C THR A 288 0.70 30.60 -2.13
N ALA A 289 0.65 29.31 -1.81
CA ALA A 289 -0.42 28.42 -2.23
C ALA A 289 -1.55 28.41 -1.18
N ASN A 290 -2.76 28.77 -1.60
CA ASN A 290 -3.96 28.71 -0.80
C ASN A 290 -4.58 27.32 -0.97
N LEU A 291 -4.49 26.49 0.07
CA LEU A 291 -5.08 25.15 0.11
C LEU A 291 -6.43 25.21 0.83
N VAL A 292 -7.50 24.80 0.15
CA VAL A 292 -8.82 24.58 0.75
C VAL A 292 -9.06 23.08 0.89
N TYR A 293 -9.48 22.65 2.07
CA TYR A 293 -9.71 21.24 2.38
C TYR A 293 -10.90 21.05 3.33
N GLN A 294 -11.36 19.81 3.41
CA GLN A 294 -12.41 19.35 4.31
C GLN A 294 -11.91 18.16 5.13
N LEU A 295 -12.44 18.00 6.34
CA LEU A 295 -12.25 16.79 7.14
C LEU A 295 -13.48 15.89 7.05
N THR A 296 -13.30 14.60 6.77
CA THR A 296 -14.41 13.64 6.73
C THR A 296 -15.18 13.66 8.04
N GLY A 297 -16.51 13.74 7.95
CA GLY A 297 -17.41 13.84 9.10
C GLY A 297 -17.63 15.28 9.60
N SER A 298 -16.98 16.28 9.01
CA SER A 298 -17.24 17.71 9.26
C SER A 298 -17.76 18.40 8.00
N PRO A 299 -18.84 19.21 8.09
CA PRO A 299 -19.29 20.04 6.98
C PRO A 299 -18.43 21.31 6.79
N ALA A 300 -17.52 21.61 7.73
CA ALA A 300 -16.70 22.81 7.68
C ALA A 300 -15.61 22.72 6.61
N LEU A 301 -15.37 23.85 5.93
CA LEU A 301 -14.22 24.05 5.08
C LEU A 301 -13.11 24.73 5.88
N TYR A 302 -11.88 24.33 5.60
CA TYR A 302 -10.68 24.87 6.21
C TYR A 302 -9.75 25.36 5.11
N ASP A 303 -8.94 26.36 5.44
CA ASP A 303 -7.93 26.91 4.55
C ASP A 303 -6.53 26.89 5.20
N ALA A 304 -5.51 26.81 4.36
CA ALA A 304 -4.11 26.90 4.76
C ALA A 304 -3.31 27.68 3.71
N HIS A 305 -2.55 28.69 4.16
CA HIS A 305 -1.68 29.50 3.32
C HIS A 305 -0.26 28.92 3.31
N VAL A 306 0.13 28.19 2.27
CA VAL A 306 1.40 27.46 2.22
C VAL A 306 2.43 28.25 1.43
N PRO A 307 3.48 28.79 2.06
CA PRO A 307 4.59 29.41 1.33
C PRO A 307 5.35 28.35 0.53
N ILE A 308 5.58 28.63 -0.75
CA ILE A 308 6.23 27.74 -1.71
C ILE A 308 7.70 28.18 -1.91
N PRO A 309 8.67 27.30 -1.58
CA PRO A 309 10.07 27.59 -1.87
C PRO A 309 10.35 27.54 -3.36
N THR A 310 11.23 28.42 -3.80
CA THR A 310 11.80 28.42 -5.13
C THR A 310 12.90 27.36 -5.24
N GLU A 311 13.20 26.93 -6.47
CA GLU A 311 14.27 25.96 -6.72
C GLU A 311 15.64 26.36 -6.10
N PRO A 312 16.09 27.64 -6.18
CA PRO A 312 17.35 28.05 -5.54
C PRO A 312 17.32 27.89 -4.01
N GLU A 313 16.19 28.20 -3.36
CA GLU A 313 16.08 28.10 -1.90
C GLU A 313 16.10 26.65 -1.42
N LEU A 314 15.53 25.72 -2.18
CA LEU A 314 15.60 24.28 -1.88
C LEU A 314 17.05 23.74 -1.86
N ARG A 315 17.98 24.43 -2.53
CA ARG A 315 19.39 24.02 -2.65
C ARG A 315 20.29 24.59 -1.56
N VAL A 316 19.82 25.54 -0.76
CA VAL A 316 20.64 26.26 0.23
C VAL A 316 20.38 25.72 1.63
N PRO A 317 21.42 25.34 2.41
CA PRO A 317 21.29 25.02 3.82
C PRO A 317 20.70 26.19 4.62
N PRO A 318 19.67 25.98 5.44
CA PRO A 318 19.09 27.03 6.24
C PRO A 318 20.08 27.45 7.30
N THR A 319 20.24 28.75 7.46
CA THR A 319 20.95 29.31 8.61
C THR A 319 20.05 29.20 9.84
N ASP A 320 20.12 28.01 10.46
CA ASP A 320 19.71 27.58 11.80
C ASP A 320 18.29 27.83 12.35
N ARG A 321 17.46 28.76 11.83
CA ARG A 321 16.05 28.93 12.33
C ARG A 321 14.99 29.34 11.31
N THR A 322 15.36 29.90 10.16
CA THR A 322 14.39 30.49 9.22
C THR A 322 13.50 29.47 8.51
N TRP A 323 13.97 28.25 8.25
CA TRP A 323 13.24 27.31 7.40
C TRP A 323 11.96 26.76 8.03
N GLY A 324 12.02 26.29 9.29
CA GLY A 324 10.84 25.80 9.99
C GLY A 324 9.81 26.92 10.21
N GLU A 325 10.28 28.15 10.46
CA GLU A 325 9.42 29.33 10.57
C GLU A 325 8.78 29.71 9.22
N GLN A 326 9.54 29.60 8.13
CA GLN A 326 9.10 30.03 6.80
C GLN A 326 8.27 28.97 6.08
N TYR A 327 8.56 27.68 6.22
CA TYR A 327 7.93 26.59 5.45
C TYR A 327 7.26 25.53 6.33
N GLY A 328 7.28 25.70 7.64
CA GLY A 328 6.42 24.95 8.54
C GLY A 328 6.95 23.65 9.11
N TYR A 329 8.09 23.16 8.62
CA TYR A 329 8.74 21.96 9.15
C TYR A 329 10.25 22.02 8.91
N TYR A 330 11.03 21.27 9.70
CA TYR A 330 12.48 21.18 9.53
C TYR A 330 12.83 19.95 8.66
N PRO A 331 13.48 20.13 7.49
CA PRO A 331 13.85 19.02 6.64
C PRO A 331 15.03 18.25 7.23
N PRO A 332 15.06 16.91 7.09
CA PRO A 332 16.14 16.08 7.62
C PRO A 332 17.42 16.11 6.75
N VAL A 333 17.32 16.50 5.48
CA VAL A 333 18.43 16.50 4.49
C VAL A 333 18.30 17.69 3.56
N ILE A 334 19.42 18.33 3.19
CA ILE A 334 19.52 19.41 2.19
C ILE A 334 20.78 19.17 1.34
N PRO A 335 20.77 19.46 0.02
CA PRO A 335 19.69 20.06 -0.80
C PRO A 335 18.45 19.17 -0.92
N LEU A 336 17.27 19.80 -1.01
CA LEU A 336 16.00 19.13 -1.25
C LEU A 336 15.60 19.21 -2.72
N THR A 337 14.95 18.17 -3.22
CA THR A 337 14.12 18.28 -4.43
C THR A 337 12.73 18.81 -4.07
N ALA A 338 12.01 19.34 -5.07
CA ALA A 338 10.60 19.72 -4.94
C ALA A 338 9.74 18.58 -4.34
N GLU A 339 9.96 17.35 -4.80
CA GLU A 339 9.26 16.15 -4.33
C GLU A 339 9.60 15.80 -2.87
N GLN A 340 10.86 15.94 -2.46
CA GLN A 340 11.27 15.74 -1.08
C GLN A 340 10.64 16.78 -0.15
N TRP A 341 10.56 18.03 -0.61
CA TRP A 341 9.89 19.09 0.14
C TRP A 341 8.39 18.83 0.30
N ALA A 342 7.68 18.58 -0.80
CA ALA A 342 6.25 18.30 -0.80
C ALA A 342 5.91 17.08 0.07
N SER A 343 6.77 16.05 0.04
CA SER A 343 6.63 14.86 0.88
C SER A 343 6.83 15.15 2.36
N GLY A 344 7.81 15.99 2.72
CA GLY A 344 8.04 16.41 4.10
C GLY A 344 6.86 17.22 4.66
N LEU A 345 6.31 18.14 3.86
CA LEU A 345 5.13 18.92 4.25
C LEU A 345 3.89 18.03 4.46
N CYS A 346 3.62 17.08 3.55
CA CYS A 346 2.51 16.15 3.72
C CYS A 346 2.67 15.28 4.98
N ALA A 347 3.89 14.80 5.26
CA ALA A 347 4.16 14.03 6.48
C ALA A 347 3.94 14.85 7.76
N PHE A 348 4.34 16.13 7.75
CA PHE A 348 4.02 17.05 8.85
C PHE A 348 2.51 17.20 9.04
N TRP A 349 1.73 17.34 7.95
CA TRP A 349 0.28 17.37 8.05
C TRP A 349 -0.33 16.04 8.54
N THR A 350 0.24 14.89 8.18
CA THR A 350 -0.16 13.58 8.73
C THR A 350 -0.06 13.59 10.25
N GLU A 351 1.04 14.08 10.81
CA GLU A 351 1.20 14.21 12.25
C GLU A 351 0.15 15.16 12.85
N MET A 352 -0.09 16.30 12.21
CA MET A 352 -1.09 17.27 12.67
C MET A 352 -2.51 16.70 12.69
N VAL A 353 -2.89 15.89 11.68
CA VAL A 353 -4.16 15.17 11.67
C VAL A 353 -4.20 14.14 12.80
N ALA A 354 -3.13 13.36 13.00
CA ALA A 354 -3.05 12.34 14.03
C ALA A 354 -3.20 12.91 15.45
N TYR A 355 -2.67 14.11 15.69
CA TYR A 355 -2.81 14.82 16.97
C TYR A 355 -4.08 15.67 17.10
N GLY A 356 -4.99 15.64 16.12
CA GLY A 356 -6.23 16.41 16.13
C GLY A 356 -6.02 17.92 16.07
N ARG A 357 -4.92 18.36 15.47
CA ARG A 357 -4.50 19.77 15.42
C ARG A 357 -4.81 20.45 14.09
N ILE A 358 -5.14 19.69 13.05
CA ILE A 358 -5.51 20.25 11.76
C ILE A 358 -6.91 20.89 11.89
N GLY A 359 -7.05 22.16 11.48
CA GLY A 359 -8.30 22.93 11.59
C GLY A 359 -8.41 23.87 12.80
N ASP A 360 -7.82 23.53 13.95
CA ASP A 360 -7.79 24.39 15.16
C ASP A 360 -6.48 25.16 15.30
N VAL A 361 -5.39 24.58 14.79
CA VAL A 361 -4.07 25.19 14.86
C VAL A 361 -3.90 26.02 13.60
N ARG A 362 -3.95 27.36 13.77
CA ARG A 362 -3.21 28.29 12.92
C ARG A 362 -1.88 27.63 12.62
N ALA A 363 -1.67 27.21 11.38
CA ALA A 363 -0.41 26.63 10.98
C ALA A 363 0.73 27.54 11.47
N PRO A 364 1.93 27.05 11.81
CA PRO A 364 2.95 27.86 12.47
C PRO A 364 3.26 29.22 11.77
N TRP A 365 2.91 29.35 10.48
CA TRP A 365 2.99 30.55 9.65
C TRP A 365 1.77 31.50 9.69
N ALA A 366 0.61 31.12 10.22
CA ALA A 366 -0.62 31.92 10.29
C ALA A 366 -0.60 33.02 11.40
N GLY A 367 0.59 33.41 11.85
CA GLY A 367 0.81 34.34 12.95
C GLY A 367 1.40 35.70 12.59
N ARG A 368 1.53 36.07 11.30
CA ARG A 368 2.02 37.41 10.91
C ARG A 368 1.26 37.95 9.70
N GLY A 369 0.13 38.58 9.98
CA GLY A 369 -0.40 39.69 9.19
C GLY A 369 0.00 41.00 9.84
#